data_AF-A0A973JVD9-F1
#
_entry.id   AF-A0A973JVD9-F1
#
_cell.length_a   1.000
_cell.length_b   1.000
_cell.length_c   1.000
_cell.angle_alpha   90.00
_cell.angle_beta   90.00
_cell.angle_gamma   90.00
#
_symmetry.space_group_name_H-M   'P 1'
#
loop_
_entity.id
_entity.type
_entity.pdbx_description
1 polymer ?
#
loop_
_entity_poly.entity_id
_entity_poly.type
_entity_poly.pdbx_seq_one_letter_code
_entity_poly.pdbx_strand_id
1 'polypeptide(L)'
;MPNLQYLDCTGNKLLTSLNVSGATNLTEMWASNNKLSSINIDGLTSLKKLYCQGNQFTTLAVNNLTTLEILSCGSNLLTSLNVSSLGNMKSLSCDYNKLQRLDVTNLSKLTTLNCSYNALWELKVNGLVNLKELNCQENVIPSLNIVGLNSLETLWCNVNGLSMLDVKGLNKLIDLRCNYNKLASLDLTGLTTISTLECFHNQLKTLDISDLVNVKSLRCDQNQLTSLFIRNGSNEGNNLNFSQNPDLLYICADESQLEQVKSLATNYGYSNCNVNSYCSFKPVGSYYTIKGINNFDGNNDGCDALDSSLPNLKFNLSDGTNTGSVIADINGNYSIYLAAGTHSITPVIENPAYFSISPTTLNVSFPTQTSPLTQDFCITPIGTHEDLEITLIPLEVARPGFNTKYKLIYKNKGNTTQSGAVSLTYSDSVLDLVMANPVVSTQAMNNLSWNFTNLKPFESKEITFT
;
A
#
# COMPACT_ATOMS: atom_id res chain seq x y z
N MET A 1 41.94 36.53 -13.23
CA MET A 1 42.61 35.43 -12.51
C MET A 1 42.54 34.20 -13.41
N PRO A 2 43.39 34.10 -14.44
CA PRO A 2 43.17 33.13 -15.52
C PRO A 2 43.32 31.67 -15.07
N ASN A 3 43.94 31.38 -13.93
CA ASN A 3 44.13 30.00 -13.46
C ASN A 3 43.12 29.55 -12.40
N LEU A 4 42.18 30.42 -11.99
CA LEU A 4 41.21 30.07 -10.94
C LEU A 4 40.18 29.09 -11.51
N GLN A 5 40.16 27.85 -11.00
CA GLN A 5 39.24 26.78 -11.41
C GLN A 5 38.10 26.55 -10.41
N TYR A 6 38.34 26.85 -9.14
CA TYR A 6 37.38 26.68 -8.05
C TYR A 6 37.29 27.97 -7.24
N LEU A 7 36.07 28.41 -6.94
CA LEU A 7 35.80 29.54 -6.06
C LEU A 7 34.71 29.16 -5.07
N ASP A 8 34.97 29.37 -3.79
CA ASP A 8 33.95 29.26 -2.74
C ASP A 8 33.94 30.52 -1.88
N CYS A 9 32.79 31.17 -1.87
CA CYS A 9 32.47 32.33 -1.06
C CYS A 9 31.11 32.15 -0.36
N THR A 10 30.74 30.90 -0.05
CA THR A 10 29.48 30.56 0.59
C THR A 10 29.38 31.14 2.00
N GLY A 11 28.17 31.59 2.38
CA GLY A 11 27.88 31.96 3.77
C GLY A 11 28.49 33.29 4.23
N ASN A 12 28.99 34.12 3.32
CA ASN A 12 29.49 35.44 3.65
C ASN A 12 28.30 36.40 3.79
N LYS A 13 27.77 36.49 5.02
CA LYS A 13 26.56 37.27 5.39
C LYS A 13 26.61 38.77 5.05
N LEU A 14 27.77 39.30 4.67
CA LEU A 14 27.98 40.69 4.28
C LEU A 14 28.37 40.86 2.81
N LEU A 15 28.55 39.77 2.05
CA LEU A 15 28.95 39.84 0.65
C LEU A 15 27.78 40.28 -0.22
N THR A 16 27.81 41.53 -0.67
CA THR A 16 26.78 42.15 -1.51
C THR A 16 27.16 42.26 -2.99
N SER A 17 28.45 42.12 -3.30
CA SER A 17 28.96 42.15 -4.67
C SER A 17 30.13 41.20 -4.83
N LEU A 18 30.23 40.55 -6.00
CA LEU A 18 31.33 39.66 -6.33
C LEU A 18 31.73 39.88 -7.79
N ASN A 19 33.01 40.19 -8.03
CA ASN A 19 33.55 40.32 -9.37
C ASN A 19 34.38 39.09 -9.74
N VAL A 20 33.87 38.30 -10.69
CA VAL A 20 34.56 37.13 -11.27
C VAL A 20 34.92 37.34 -12.74
N SER A 21 34.85 38.58 -13.25
CA SER A 21 35.24 38.91 -14.62
C SER A 21 36.69 38.47 -14.86
N GLY A 22 36.92 37.70 -15.94
CA GLY A 22 38.25 37.18 -16.28
C GLY A 22 38.70 35.94 -15.49
N ALA A 23 37.79 35.26 -14.78
CA ALA A 23 38.00 33.90 -14.27
C ALA A 23 37.54 32.84 -15.29
N THR A 24 37.95 32.96 -16.56
CA THR A 24 37.43 32.16 -17.69
C THR A 24 37.68 30.65 -17.59
N ASN A 25 38.61 30.23 -16.74
CA ASN A 25 38.90 28.81 -16.45
C ASN A 25 38.16 28.27 -15.22
N LEU A 26 37.26 29.07 -14.62
CA LEU A 26 36.45 28.63 -13.48
C LEU A 26 35.51 27.51 -13.93
N THR A 27 35.60 26.36 -13.27
CA THR A 27 34.78 25.17 -13.55
C THR A 27 33.73 24.95 -12.47
N GLU A 28 33.97 25.44 -11.26
CA GLU A 28 33.08 25.28 -10.13
C GLU A 28 33.04 26.55 -9.26
N MET A 29 31.82 27.01 -8.96
CA MET A 29 31.59 28.22 -8.20
C MET A 29 30.52 28.01 -7.13
N TRP A 30 30.89 28.30 -5.88
CA TRP A 30 30.03 28.31 -4.71
C TRP A 30 29.88 29.74 -4.20
N ALA A 31 28.70 30.30 -4.35
CA ALA A 31 28.34 31.67 -3.99
C ALA A 31 27.03 31.74 -3.20
N SER A 32 26.66 30.64 -2.54
CA SER A 32 25.38 30.48 -1.85
C SER A 32 25.35 31.21 -0.50
N ASN A 33 24.15 31.53 0.00
CA ASN A 33 23.91 32.10 1.32
C ASN A 33 24.68 33.43 1.56
N ASN A 34 24.61 34.33 0.59
CA ASN A 34 25.19 35.67 0.63
C ASN A 34 24.09 36.74 0.57
N LYS A 35 24.45 37.98 0.22
CA LYS A 35 23.50 39.08 -0.05
C LYS A 35 23.68 39.62 -1.46
N LEU A 36 24.07 38.77 -2.42
CA LEU A 36 24.28 39.18 -3.80
C LEU A 36 22.93 39.48 -4.46
N SER A 37 22.78 40.67 -5.01
CA SER A 37 21.62 41.05 -5.83
C SER A 37 21.86 40.86 -7.33
N SER A 38 23.13 40.79 -7.73
CA SER A 38 23.57 40.54 -9.10
C SER A 38 24.95 39.90 -9.12
N ILE A 39 25.25 39.18 -10.19
CA ILE A 39 26.59 38.66 -10.46
C ILE A 39 26.82 38.65 -11.97
N ASN A 40 27.97 39.15 -12.40
CA ASN A 40 28.38 39.03 -13.78
C ASN A 40 29.19 37.74 -13.97
N ILE A 41 28.55 36.74 -14.55
CA ILE A 41 29.13 35.43 -14.90
C ILE A 41 29.28 35.25 -16.42
N ASP A 42 29.14 36.34 -17.19
CA ASP A 42 29.35 36.30 -18.63
C ASP A 42 30.82 35.98 -18.94
N GLY A 43 31.04 35.15 -19.96
CA GLY A 43 32.37 34.66 -20.33
C GLY A 43 32.94 33.54 -19.45
N LEU A 44 32.24 33.08 -18.40
CA LEU A 44 32.63 31.89 -17.62
C LEU A 44 32.28 30.58 -18.35
N THR A 45 32.65 30.47 -19.63
CA THR A 45 32.22 29.38 -20.53
C THR A 45 32.75 27.98 -20.15
N SER A 46 33.70 27.91 -19.22
CA SER A 46 34.22 26.65 -18.66
C SER A 46 33.43 26.15 -17.42
N LEU A 47 32.47 26.95 -16.94
CA LEU A 47 31.77 26.69 -15.68
C LEU A 47 30.83 25.49 -15.82
N LYS A 48 31.09 24.44 -15.05
CA LYS A 48 30.30 23.21 -15.01
C LYS A 48 29.32 23.17 -13.85
N LYS A 49 29.64 23.84 -12.74
CA LYS A 49 28.78 23.88 -11.55
C LYS A 49 28.67 25.30 -11.00
N LEU A 50 27.44 25.74 -10.79
CA LEU A 50 27.13 27.01 -10.17
C LEU A 50 26.14 26.79 -9.02
N TYR A 51 26.59 27.08 -7.81
CA TYR A 51 25.77 27.13 -6.60
C TYR A 51 25.66 28.58 -6.16
N CYS A 52 24.45 29.12 -6.19
CA CYS A 52 24.18 30.53 -5.92
C CYS A 52 22.84 30.74 -5.18
N GLN A 53 22.33 29.67 -4.55
CA GLN A 53 21.10 29.69 -3.77
C GLN A 53 21.21 30.56 -2.51
N GLY A 54 20.09 31.09 -2.02
CA GLY A 54 20.06 31.91 -0.80
C GLY A 54 20.71 33.28 -1.01
N ASN A 55 20.34 33.95 -2.09
CA ASN A 55 20.79 35.30 -2.46
C ASN A 55 19.57 36.20 -2.70
N GLN A 56 19.78 37.34 -3.36
CA GLN A 56 18.73 38.33 -3.67
C GLN A 56 18.61 38.56 -5.18
N PHE A 57 18.96 37.57 -6.01
CA PHE A 57 18.92 37.71 -7.46
C PHE A 57 17.48 37.87 -7.95
N THR A 58 17.19 38.95 -8.67
CA THR A 58 15.94 39.15 -9.41
C THR A 58 16.05 38.63 -10.85
N THR A 59 17.28 38.55 -11.37
CA THR A 59 17.64 37.99 -12.68
C THR A 59 18.94 37.21 -12.57
N LEU A 60 19.10 36.16 -13.38
CA LEU A 60 20.34 35.40 -13.48
C LEU A 60 20.56 34.99 -14.95
N ALA A 61 21.63 35.53 -15.56
CA ALA A 61 21.96 35.24 -16.96
C ALA A 61 22.92 34.04 -17.03
N VAL A 62 22.38 32.87 -17.38
CA VAL A 62 23.15 31.61 -17.54
C VAL A 62 23.20 31.11 -18.96
N ASN A 63 22.51 31.74 -19.91
CA ASN A 63 22.33 31.23 -21.28
C ASN A 63 23.63 31.05 -22.08
N ASN A 64 24.74 31.68 -21.68
CA ASN A 64 26.04 31.53 -22.33
C ASN A 64 26.91 30.41 -21.71
N LEU A 65 26.44 29.77 -20.62
CA LEU A 65 27.18 28.74 -19.88
C LEU A 65 26.88 27.33 -20.41
N THR A 66 27.13 27.08 -21.69
CA THR A 66 26.73 25.83 -22.37
C THR A 66 27.42 24.56 -21.83
N THR A 67 28.47 24.70 -21.04
CA THR A 67 29.17 23.60 -20.35
C THR A 67 28.57 23.28 -18.97
N LEU A 68 27.60 24.07 -18.50
CA LEU A 68 27.00 23.93 -17.18
C LEU A 68 26.24 22.59 -17.07
N GLU A 69 26.61 21.80 -16.07
CA GLU A 69 26.03 20.50 -15.75
C GLU A 69 25.14 20.58 -14.51
N ILE A 70 25.43 21.50 -13.58
CA ILE A 70 24.68 21.70 -12.34
C ILE A 70 24.44 23.19 -12.11
N LEU A 71 23.18 23.56 -11.93
CA LEU A 71 22.76 24.90 -11.51
C LEU A 71 21.86 24.81 -10.28
N SER A 72 22.32 25.37 -9.16
CA SER A 72 21.49 25.62 -7.98
C SER A 72 21.36 27.13 -7.78
N CYS A 73 20.16 27.64 -8.04
CA CYS A 73 19.80 29.06 -7.95
C CYS A 73 18.52 29.27 -7.13
N GLY A 74 18.14 28.29 -6.31
CA GLY A 74 16.97 28.37 -5.45
C GLY A 74 17.05 29.45 -4.37
N SER A 75 15.96 29.71 -3.65
CA SER A 75 15.90 30.73 -2.59
C SER A 75 16.44 32.09 -3.05
N ASN A 76 15.86 32.60 -4.14
CA ASN A 76 16.17 33.90 -4.74
C ASN A 76 14.85 34.63 -5.07
N LEU A 77 14.90 35.67 -5.88
CA LEU A 77 13.75 36.47 -6.28
C LEU A 77 13.55 36.43 -7.81
N LEU A 78 13.99 35.36 -8.47
CA LEU A 78 13.95 35.23 -9.93
C LEU A 78 12.50 35.20 -10.42
N THR A 79 12.19 36.07 -11.38
CA THR A 79 10.88 36.09 -12.06
C THR A 79 10.89 35.35 -13.38
N SER A 80 12.07 35.13 -13.94
CA SER A 80 12.32 34.35 -15.15
C SER A 80 13.69 33.67 -15.07
N LEU A 81 13.83 32.51 -15.71
CA LEU A 81 15.09 31.80 -15.84
C LEU A 81 15.16 31.17 -17.24
N ASN A 82 16.14 31.58 -18.05
CA ASN A 82 16.35 31.01 -19.37
C ASN A 82 17.47 29.97 -19.33
N VAL A 83 17.12 28.70 -19.53
CA VAL A 83 18.03 27.55 -19.56
C VAL A 83 18.08 26.87 -20.92
N SER A 84 17.47 27.44 -21.97
CA SER A 84 17.22 26.74 -23.24
C SER A 84 18.47 26.28 -23.99
N SER A 85 19.63 26.87 -23.70
CA SER A 85 20.95 26.57 -24.29
C SER A 85 21.81 25.62 -23.45
N LEU A 86 21.34 25.20 -22.26
CA LEU A 86 22.12 24.43 -21.31
C LEU A 86 22.06 22.91 -21.57
N GLY A 87 22.33 22.48 -22.81
CA GLY A 87 22.15 21.08 -23.24
C GLY A 87 22.99 20.03 -22.50
N ASN A 88 23.96 20.44 -21.67
CA ASN A 88 24.74 19.56 -20.79
C ASN A 88 24.19 19.45 -19.36
N MET A 89 23.10 20.15 -19.05
CA MET A 89 22.51 20.17 -17.72
C MET A 89 22.07 18.77 -17.28
N LYS A 90 22.50 18.37 -16.08
CA LYS A 90 22.13 17.13 -15.39
C LYS A 90 21.25 17.41 -14.19
N SER A 91 21.48 18.51 -13.49
CA SER A 91 20.71 18.90 -12.30
C SER A 91 20.40 20.39 -12.29
N LEU A 92 19.11 20.72 -12.17
CA LEU A 92 18.61 22.09 -12.07
C LEU A 92 17.76 22.25 -10.81
N SER A 93 18.20 23.14 -9.90
CA SER A 93 17.42 23.59 -8.74
C SER A 93 17.16 25.10 -8.87
N CYS A 94 15.89 25.46 -8.96
CA CYS A 94 15.40 26.85 -9.04
C CYS A 94 14.20 27.07 -8.10
N ASP A 95 14.12 26.25 -7.06
CA ASP A 95 13.10 26.28 -6.01
C ASP A 95 13.06 27.60 -5.23
N TYR A 96 11.95 27.93 -4.57
CA TYR A 96 11.82 29.17 -3.79
C TYR A 96 12.22 30.42 -4.58
N ASN A 97 11.56 30.63 -5.72
CA ASN A 97 11.69 31.80 -6.57
C ASN A 97 10.28 32.35 -6.90
N LYS A 98 10.17 33.20 -7.91
CA LYS A 98 8.91 33.79 -8.39
C LYS A 98 8.67 33.48 -9.86
N LEU A 99 9.16 32.34 -10.33
CA LEU A 99 9.02 31.90 -11.72
C LEU A 99 7.55 31.61 -12.00
N GLN A 100 7.04 32.10 -13.13
CA GLN A 100 5.67 31.82 -13.60
C GLN A 100 5.63 30.75 -14.69
N ARG A 101 6.74 30.55 -15.39
CA ARG A 101 6.90 29.57 -16.47
C ARG A 101 8.30 29.03 -16.43
N LEU A 102 8.46 27.75 -16.78
CA LEU A 102 9.76 27.13 -16.93
C LEU A 102 9.72 26.15 -18.11
N ASP A 103 10.63 26.36 -19.06
CA ASP A 103 10.82 25.50 -20.21
C ASP A 103 12.19 24.83 -20.12
N VAL A 104 12.18 23.50 -19.98
CA VAL A 104 13.37 22.67 -19.86
C VAL A 104 13.44 21.63 -20.98
N THR A 105 12.64 21.73 -22.04
CA THR A 105 12.53 20.66 -23.06
C THR A 105 13.84 20.38 -23.79
N ASN A 106 14.76 21.35 -23.84
CA ASN A 106 16.07 21.21 -24.46
C ASN A 106 17.13 20.55 -23.56
N LEU A 107 16.82 20.28 -22.29
CA LEU A 107 17.75 19.72 -21.31
C LEU A 107 17.74 18.18 -21.34
N SER A 108 18.00 17.58 -22.50
CA SER A 108 17.86 16.12 -22.72
C SER A 108 18.69 15.21 -21.81
N LYS A 109 19.74 15.75 -21.16
CA LYS A 109 20.58 15.07 -20.16
C LYS A 109 20.11 15.25 -18.71
N LEU A 110 19.04 16.01 -18.48
CA LEU A 110 18.55 16.34 -17.15
C LEU A 110 18.05 15.07 -16.45
N THR A 111 18.59 14.81 -15.26
CA THR A 111 18.19 13.70 -14.39
C THR A 111 17.42 14.16 -13.17
N THR A 112 17.65 15.40 -12.73
CA THR A 112 17.01 15.98 -11.54
C THR A 112 16.53 17.40 -11.82
N LEU A 113 15.24 17.65 -11.57
CA LEU A 113 14.64 18.97 -11.65
C LEU A 113 13.90 19.30 -10.36
N ASN A 114 14.35 20.35 -9.67
CA ASN A 114 13.61 20.97 -8.58
C ASN A 114 13.22 22.40 -8.95
N CYS A 115 11.92 22.63 -9.11
CA CYS A 115 11.30 23.92 -9.40
C CYS A 115 10.15 24.23 -8.44
N SER A 116 10.17 23.60 -7.26
CA SER A 116 9.15 23.76 -6.22
C SER A 116 9.09 25.17 -5.64
N TYR A 117 8.00 25.52 -4.96
CA TYR A 117 7.82 26.83 -4.31
C TYR A 117 8.06 28.00 -5.28
N ASN A 118 7.32 27.99 -6.39
CA ASN A 118 7.31 29.06 -7.38
C ASN A 118 5.84 29.45 -7.66
N ALA A 119 5.59 30.19 -8.73
CA ALA A 119 4.25 30.52 -9.20
C ALA A 119 4.00 29.92 -10.60
N LEU A 120 4.57 28.74 -10.88
CA LEU A 120 4.48 28.12 -12.20
C LEU A 120 3.03 27.78 -12.52
N TRP A 121 2.50 28.38 -13.57
CA TRP A 121 1.24 27.95 -14.19
C TRP A 121 1.48 27.09 -15.43
N GLU A 122 2.72 27.07 -15.94
CA GLU A 122 3.16 26.23 -17.06
C GLU A 122 4.57 25.67 -16.79
N LEU A 123 4.70 24.35 -16.84
CA LEU A 123 5.96 23.62 -16.76
C LEU A 123 6.05 22.65 -17.95
N LYS A 124 7.09 22.81 -18.78
CA LYS A 124 7.31 21.94 -19.93
C LYS A 124 8.47 20.98 -19.70
N VAL A 125 8.15 19.71 -19.49
CA VAL A 125 9.12 18.61 -19.23
C VAL A 125 9.06 17.51 -20.28
N ASN A 126 8.24 17.66 -21.33
CA ASN A 126 8.10 16.65 -22.38
C ASN A 126 9.44 16.35 -23.06
N GLY A 127 9.72 15.06 -23.27
CA GLY A 127 10.96 14.60 -23.93
C GLY A 127 12.16 14.41 -22.99
N LEU A 128 12.02 14.69 -21.69
CA LEU A 128 13.09 14.47 -20.69
C LEU A 128 13.20 12.99 -20.28
N VAL A 129 13.48 12.10 -21.23
CA VAL A 129 13.49 10.63 -21.05
C VAL A 129 14.48 10.12 -19.98
N ASN A 130 15.46 10.93 -19.60
CA ASN A 130 16.47 10.62 -18.57
C ASN A 130 16.11 11.17 -17.18
N LEU A 131 14.99 11.90 -17.05
CA LEU A 131 14.59 12.50 -15.78
C LEU A 131 14.21 11.40 -14.80
N LYS A 132 14.87 11.40 -13.64
CA LYS A 132 14.65 10.47 -12.52
C LYS A 132 13.87 11.12 -11.39
N GLU A 133 14.10 12.41 -11.14
CA GLU A 133 13.45 13.14 -10.07
C GLU A 133 12.85 14.45 -10.60
N LEU A 134 11.54 14.60 -10.38
CA LEU A 134 10.80 15.82 -10.66
C LEU A 134 10.10 16.31 -9.39
N ASN A 135 10.59 17.42 -8.84
CA ASN A 135 9.94 18.16 -7.77
C ASN A 135 9.40 19.49 -8.31
N CYS A 136 8.08 19.57 -8.43
CA CYS A 136 7.33 20.74 -8.88
C CYS A 136 6.20 21.11 -7.91
N GLN A 137 6.31 20.68 -6.64
CA GLN A 137 5.32 20.98 -5.62
C GLN A 137 5.20 22.49 -5.35
N GLU A 138 4.08 22.90 -4.74
CA GLU A 138 3.87 24.30 -4.32
C GLU A 138 4.01 25.27 -5.51
N ASN A 139 3.16 25.05 -6.51
CA ASN A 139 3.01 25.85 -7.72
C ASN A 139 1.50 26.01 -8.04
N VAL A 140 1.18 26.53 -9.22
CA VAL A 140 -0.21 26.72 -9.68
C VAL A 140 -0.46 26.02 -11.01
N ILE A 141 0.16 24.85 -11.21
CA ILE A 141 0.10 24.08 -12.47
C ILE A 141 -1.27 23.40 -12.60
N PRO A 142 -2.07 23.71 -13.64
CA PRO A 142 -3.39 23.09 -13.84
C PRO A 142 -3.32 21.74 -14.56
N SER A 143 -2.24 21.51 -15.32
CA SER A 143 -2.00 20.28 -16.10
C SER A 143 -0.51 20.03 -16.24
N LEU A 144 -0.08 18.78 -16.03
CA LEU A 144 1.31 18.36 -16.11
C LEU A 144 1.45 17.19 -17.09
N ASN A 145 2.13 17.41 -18.22
CA ASN A 145 2.39 16.36 -19.20
C ASN A 145 3.73 15.67 -18.91
N ILE A 146 3.65 14.45 -18.39
CA ILE A 146 4.79 13.59 -18.01
C ILE A 146 4.82 12.29 -18.83
N VAL A 147 4.03 12.22 -19.90
CA VAL A 147 4.02 11.06 -20.79
C VAL A 147 5.41 10.88 -21.42
N GLY A 148 5.95 9.67 -21.33
CA GLY A 148 7.26 9.31 -21.88
C GLY A 148 8.44 9.57 -20.94
N LEU A 149 8.22 10.06 -19.71
CA LEU A 149 9.27 10.18 -18.69
C LEU A 149 9.59 8.81 -18.04
N ASN A 150 9.89 7.81 -18.86
CA ASN A 150 9.97 6.38 -18.45
C ASN A 150 11.10 6.07 -17.44
N SER A 151 12.00 7.02 -17.19
CA SER A 151 13.07 6.90 -16.18
C SER A 151 12.69 7.49 -14.81
N LEU A 152 11.50 8.07 -14.68
CA LEU A 152 11.09 8.77 -13.47
C LEU A 152 10.92 7.80 -12.30
N GLU A 153 11.64 8.09 -11.22
CA GLU A 153 11.67 7.33 -9.97
C GLU A 153 10.93 8.10 -8.86
N THR A 154 10.98 9.43 -8.89
CA THR A 154 10.33 10.32 -7.90
C THR A 154 9.55 11.42 -8.59
N LEU A 155 8.26 11.54 -8.24
CA LEU A 155 7.39 12.63 -8.69
C LEU A 155 6.71 13.30 -7.50
N TRP A 156 7.11 14.53 -7.21
CA TRP A 156 6.44 15.40 -6.24
C TRP A 156 5.76 16.55 -6.97
N CYS A 157 4.44 16.44 -7.11
CA CYS A 157 3.57 17.42 -7.77
C CYS A 157 2.42 17.86 -6.84
N ASN A 158 2.61 17.67 -5.54
CA ASN A 158 1.65 18.07 -4.51
C ASN A 158 1.47 19.59 -4.44
N VAL A 159 0.32 20.03 -3.93
CA VAL A 159 -0.03 21.46 -3.80
C VAL A 159 0.06 22.17 -5.16
N ASN A 160 -0.83 21.77 -6.07
CA ASN A 160 -0.99 22.34 -7.41
C ASN A 160 -2.48 22.43 -7.75
N GLY A 161 -2.80 22.71 -9.02
CA GLY A 161 -4.16 22.76 -9.55
C GLY A 161 -4.55 21.58 -10.43
N LEU A 162 -3.84 20.44 -10.34
CA LEU A 162 -3.99 19.33 -11.29
C LEU A 162 -5.39 18.73 -11.20
N SER A 163 -6.10 18.73 -12.34
CA SER A 163 -7.39 18.05 -12.48
C SER A 163 -7.25 16.60 -12.98
N MET A 164 -6.13 16.31 -13.64
CA MET A 164 -5.76 15.00 -14.16
C MET A 164 -4.26 14.79 -14.03
N LEU A 165 -3.86 13.53 -13.87
CA LEU A 165 -2.46 13.12 -13.86
C LEU A 165 -2.36 11.74 -14.52
N ASP A 166 -1.73 11.69 -15.69
CA ASP A 166 -1.47 10.44 -16.40
C ASP A 166 -0.06 9.93 -16.02
N VAL A 167 -0.03 8.84 -15.24
CA VAL A 167 1.19 8.18 -14.79
C VAL A 167 1.44 6.86 -15.53
N LYS A 168 0.67 6.58 -16.59
CA LYS A 168 0.78 5.32 -17.31
C LYS A 168 2.17 5.16 -17.94
N GLY A 169 2.76 3.98 -17.75
CA GLY A 169 4.08 3.64 -18.29
C GLY A 169 5.26 4.15 -17.47
N LEU A 170 5.03 4.85 -16.34
CA LEU A 170 6.08 5.26 -15.40
C LEU A 170 6.50 4.09 -14.49
N ASN A 171 6.86 2.95 -15.10
CA ASN A 171 7.08 1.66 -14.42
C ASN A 171 8.32 1.61 -13.49
N LYS A 172 9.04 2.73 -13.34
CA LYS A 172 10.15 2.91 -12.39
C LYS A 172 9.81 3.81 -11.22
N LEU A 173 8.58 4.33 -11.16
CA LEU A 173 8.15 5.27 -10.14
C LEU A 173 8.10 4.58 -8.78
N ILE A 174 8.77 5.15 -7.79
CA ILE A 174 8.90 4.63 -6.42
C ILE A 174 8.15 5.53 -5.44
N ASP A 175 8.26 6.85 -5.59
CA ASP A 175 7.61 7.85 -4.73
C ASP A 175 6.72 8.78 -5.58
N LEU A 176 5.40 8.68 -5.37
CA LEU A 176 4.40 9.53 -6.01
C LEU A 176 3.66 10.35 -4.95
N ARG A 177 3.88 11.67 -4.99
CA ARG A 177 3.16 12.65 -4.17
C ARG A 177 2.37 13.60 -5.06
N CYS A 178 1.06 13.41 -5.06
CA CYS A 178 0.08 14.18 -5.83
C CYS A 178 -1.05 14.74 -4.95
N ASN A 179 -0.85 14.76 -3.63
CA ASN A 179 -1.77 15.33 -2.64
C ASN A 179 -1.99 16.84 -2.81
N TYR A 180 -3.11 17.36 -2.28
CA TYR A 180 -3.52 18.76 -2.49
C TYR A 180 -3.62 19.15 -3.97
N ASN A 181 -4.42 18.39 -4.71
CA ASN A 181 -4.77 18.68 -6.10
C ASN A 181 -6.30 18.56 -6.28
N LYS A 182 -6.78 18.45 -7.53
CA LYS A 182 -8.20 18.31 -7.89
C LYS A 182 -8.44 17.03 -8.68
N LEU A 183 -7.66 15.98 -8.43
CA LEU A 183 -7.75 14.72 -9.18
C LEU A 183 -9.07 14.02 -8.86
N ALA A 184 -9.87 13.75 -9.88
CA ALA A 184 -11.10 12.95 -9.77
C ALA A 184 -10.87 11.44 -9.96
N SER A 185 -9.75 11.09 -10.60
CA SER A 185 -9.32 9.71 -10.85
C SER A 185 -7.79 9.63 -10.87
N LEU A 186 -7.24 8.48 -10.51
CA LEU A 186 -5.82 8.17 -10.59
C LEU A 186 -5.67 6.70 -10.99
N ASP A 187 -5.23 6.45 -12.22
CA ASP A 187 -4.98 5.10 -12.73
C ASP A 187 -3.53 4.70 -12.41
N LEU A 188 -3.37 3.67 -11.59
CA LEU A 188 -2.08 3.16 -11.10
C LEU A 188 -1.75 1.77 -11.66
N THR A 189 -2.52 1.32 -12.65
CA THR A 189 -2.39 -0.02 -13.24
C THR A 189 -0.97 -0.25 -13.75
N GLY A 190 -0.36 -1.35 -13.34
CA GLY A 190 0.99 -1.78 -13.73
C GLY A 190 2.16 -1.07 -13.03
N LEU A 191 1.93 -0.13 -12.10
CA LEU A 191 2.99 0.60 -11.40
C LEU A 191 3.56 -0.15 -10.19
N THR A 192 4.04 -1.38 -10.41
CA THR A 192 4.43 -2.33 -9.35
C THR A 192 5.61 -1.88 -8.47
N THR A 193 6.35 -0.84 -8.85
CA THR A 193 7.52 -0.33 -8.12
C THR A 193 7.21 0.70 -7.04
N ILE A 194 5.98 1.24 -6.99
CA ILE A 194 5.62 2.28 -6.02
C ILE A 194 5.75 1.74 -4.60
N SER A 195 6.52 2.46 -3.77
CA SER A 195 6.70 2.23 -2.34
C SER A 195 5.96 3.28 -1.49
N THR A 196 5.86 4.52 -1.99
CA THR A 196 5.17 5.62 -1.32
C THR A 196 4.13 6.23 -2.25
N LEU A 197 2.88 6.27 -1.81
CA LEU A 197 1.78 6.95 -2.50
C LEU A 197 1.09 7.94 -1.55
N GLU A 198 1.22 9.24 -1.85
CA GLU A 198 0.48 10.32 -1.20
C GLU A 198 -0.47 10.98 -2.19
N CYS A 199 -1.76 10.67 -2.08
CA CYS A 199 -2.84 11.20 -2.93
C CYS A 199 -3.98 11.84 -2.11
N PHE A 200 -3.74 12.11 -0.83
CA PHE A 200 -4.70 12.75 0.07
C PHE A 200 -5.07 14.18 -0.35
N HIS A 201 -6.21 14.71 0.08
CA HIS A 201 -6.74 16.01 -0.40
C HIS A 201 -6.88 16.06 -1.93
N ASN A 202 -7.71 15.18 -2.47
CA ASN A 202 -8.13 15.16 -3.87
C ASN A 202 -9.66 14.92 -3.95
N GLN A 203 -10.19 14.56 -5.12
CA GLN A 203 -11.61 14.30 -5.37
C GLN A 203 -11.84 12.85 -5.84
N LEU A 204 -10.96 11.93 -5.43
CA LEU A 204 -11.02 10.53 -5.85
C LEU A 204 -12.28 9.87 -5.27
N LYS A 205 -13.04 9.17 -6.12
CA LYS A 205 -14.19 8.35 -5.69
C LYS A 205 -13.83 6.89 -5.49
N THR A 206 -12.83 6.42 -6.21
CA THR A 206 -12.29 5.08 -6.09
C THR A 206 -10.77 5.18 -6.15
N LEU A 207 -10.09 4.36 -5.37
CA LEU A 207 -8.66 4.16 -5.47
C LEU A 207 -8.38 2.66 -5.51
N ASP A 208 -7.74 2.22 -6.59
CA ASP A 208 -7.33 0.83 -6.79
C ASP A 208 -5.80 0.78 -6.84
N ILE A 209 -5.21 0.09 -5.86
CA ILE A 209 -3.78 -0.11 -5.76
C ILE A 209 -3.40 -1.60 -5.78
N SER A 210 -4.27 -2.47 -6.32
CA SER A 210 -4.04 -3.92 -6.32
C SER A 210 -2.75 -4.35 -7.04
N ASP A 211 -2.26 -3.55 -8.00
CA ASP A 211 -0.98 -3.79 -8.67
C ASP A 211 0.25 -3.29 -7.88
N LEU A 212 0.06 -2.50 -6.81
CA LEU A 212 1.15 -1.86 -6.06
C LEU A 212 1.75 -2.81 -5.01
N VAL A 213 2.30 -3.94 -5.45
CA VAL A 213 2.80 -5.03 -4.59
C VAL A 213 3.94 -4.63 -3.63
N ASN A 214 4.59 -3.49 -3.84
CA ASN A 214 5.70 -2.98 -3.03
C ASN A 214 5.34 -1.82 -2.10
N VAL A 215 4.09 -1.35 -2.08
CA VAL A 215 3.70 -0.16 -1.32
C VAL A 215 3.93 -0.35 0.18
N LYS A 216 4.55 0.64 0.84
CA LYS A 216 4.82 0.66 2.29
C LYS A 216 4.20 1.87 3.00
N SER A 217 3.78 2.87 2.23
CA SER A 217 3.11 4.06 2.74
C SER A 217 1.97 4.45 1.80
N LEU A 218 0.75 4.52 2.34
CA LEU A 218 -0.45 4.89 1.60
C LEU A 218 -1.21 5.98 2.36
N ARG A 219 -1.19 7.19 1.81
CA ARG A 219 -1.99 8.33 2.29
C ARG A 219 -3.03 8.68 1.23
N CYS A 220 -4.27 8.26 1.47
CA CYS A 220 -5.44 8.55 0.62
C CYS A 220 -6.59 9.21 1.39
N ASP A 221 -6.28 9.79 2.56
CA ASP A 221 -7.22 10.53 3.38
C ASP A 221 -7.78 11.78 2.67
N GLN A 222 -8.90 12.33 3.15
CA GLN A 222 -9.46 13.59 2.65
C GLN A 222 -9.75 13.56 1.14
N ASN A 223 -10.45 12.51 0.71
CA ASN A 223 -10.96 12.33 -0.65
C ASN A 223 -12.49 12.16 -0.60
N GLN A 224 -13.08 11.69 -1.70
CA GLN A 224 -14.50 11.35 -1.80
C GLN A 224 -14.67 9.84 -2.01
N LEU A 225 -13.79 9.02 -1.42
CA LEU A 225 -13.74 7.59 -1.70
C LEU A 225 -15.03 6.91 -1.25
N THR A 226 -15.67 6.19 -2.16
CA THR A 226 -16.75 5.23 -1.85
C THR A 226 -16.23 3.80 -1.76
N SER A 227 -15.10 3.54 -2.41
CA SER A 227 -14.44 2.23 -2.46
C SER A 227 -12.92 2.35 -2.48
N LEU A 228 -12.23 1.49 -1.74
CA LEU A 228 -10.77 1.43 -1.68
C LEU A 228 -10.30 -0.02 -1.86
N PHE A 229 -9.39 -0.28 -2.81
CA PHE A 229 -8.83 -1.60 -3.08
C PHE A 229 -7.35 -1.63 -2.76
N ILE A 230 -7.01 -2.23 -1.61
CA ILE A 230 -5.65 -2.34 -1.07
C ILE A 230 -5.16 -3.79 -0.96
N ARG A 231 -5.89 -4.76 -1.53
CA ARG A 231 -5.41 -6.13 -1.65
C ARG A 231 -4.33 -6.21 -2.72
N ASN A 232 -3.08 -6.15 -2.31
CA ASN A 232 -1.90 -6.12 -3.18
C ASN A 232 -0.77 -7.03 -2.66
N GLY A 233 -1.00 -7.78 -1.58
CA GLY A 233 -0.02 -8.65 -0.94
C GLY A 233 1.04 -7.91 -0.11
N SER A 234 0.94 -6.58 0.02
CA SER A 234 1.80 -5.77 0.88
C SER A 234 1.12 -5.48 2.22
N ASN A 235 1.89 -4.90 3.15
CA ASN A 235 1.36 -4.39 4.40
C ASN A 235 1.96 -3.02 4.70
N GLU A 236 1.12 -1.99 4.70
CA GLU A 236 1.50 -0.60 4.96
C GLU A 236 1.61 -0.27 6.46
N GLY A 237 1.13 -1.16 7.34
CA GLY A 237 1.21 -1.00 8.79
C GLY A 237 0.69 0.36 9.25
N ASN A 238 1.48 1.08 10.05
CA ASN A 238 1.13 2.40 10.59
C ASN A 238 1.08 3.52 9.54
N ASN A 239 1.51 3.26 8.30
CA ASN A 239 1.52 4.26 7.23
C ASN A 239 0.28 4.19 6.33
N LEU A 240 -0.74 3.41 6.72
CA LEU A 240 -2.04 3.39 6.08
C LEU A 240 -2.95 4.48 6.66
N ASN A 241 -3.36 5.45 5.84
CA ASN A 241 -4.35 6.45 6.22
C ASN A 241 -5.37 6.68 5.10
N PHE A 242 -6.63 6.34 5.39
CA PHE A 242 -7.80 6.54 4.55
C PHE A 242 -8.90 7.31 5.29
N SER A 243 -8.55 8.05 6.35
CA SER A 243 -9.49 8.86 7.15
C SER A 243 -10.14 9.99 6.33
N GLN A 244 -11.21 10.58 6.85
CA GLN A 244 -11.90 11.72 6.21
C GLN A 244 -12.38 11.43 4.77
N ASN A 245 -12.88 10.22 4.54
CA ASN A 245 -13.64 9.83 3.35
C ASN A 245 -15.07 9.50 3.81
N PRO A 246 -15.96 10.50 3.96
CA PRO A 246 -17.25 10.34 4.66
C PRO A 246 -18.20 9.34 3.99
N ASP A 247 -18.07 9.16 2.67
CA ASP A 247 -18.91 8.26 1.87
C ASP A 247 -18.25 6.88 1.64
N LEU A 248 -17.20 6.54 2.39
CA LEU A 248 -16.50 5.25 2.22
C LEU A 248 -17.36 4.10 2.71
N LEU A 249 -17.79 3.26 1.77
CA LEU A 249 -18.69 2.13 2.00
C LEU A 249 -17.99 0.78 1.89
N TYR A 250 -16.85 0.73 1.22
CA TYR A 250 -16.18 -0.53 0.93
C TYR A 250 -14.66 -0.42 0.92
N ILE A 251 -13.99 -1.35 1.60
CA ILE A 251 -12.56 -1.55 1.53
C ILE A 251 -12.29 -3.03 1.23
N CYS A 252 -11.60 -3.30 0.11
CA CYS A 252 -11.00 -4.60 -0.11
C CYS A 252 -9.55 -4.60 0.38
N ALA A 253 -9.21 -5.47 1.32
CA ALA A 253 -7.86 -5.57 1.87
C ALA A 253 -7.35 -7.01 1.87
N ASP A 254 -6.03 -7.16 2.03
CA ASP A 254 -5.42 -8.47 2.25
C ASP A 254 -5.93 -9.09 3.56
N GLU A 255 -6.07 -10.42 3.55
CA GLU A 255 -6.60 -11.17 4.69
C GLU A 255 -5.79 -10.93 5.98
N SER A 256 -4.47 -10.77 5.83
CA SER A 256 -3.54 -10.46 6.92
C SER A 256 -3.74 -9.07 7.53
N GLN A 257 -4.42 -8.14 6.85
CA GLN A 257 -4.63 -6.77 7.29
C GLN A 257 -6.06 -6.49 7.78
N LEU A 258 -7.01 -7.42 7.58
CA LEU A 258 -8.44 -7.17 7.81
C LEU A 258 -8.73 -6.61 9.21
N GLU A 259 -8.12 -7.16 10.26
CA GLU A 259 -8.35 -6.69 11.63
C GLU A 259 -7.83 -5.27 11.86
N GLN A 260 -6.66 -4.94 11.31
CA GLN A 260 -6.11 -3.59 11.39
C GLN A 260 -7.01 -2.59 10.63
N VAL A 261 -7.43 -2.94 9.41
CA VAL A 261 -8.25 -2.06 8.56
C VAL A 261 -9.64 -1.85 9.16
N LYS A 262 -10.27 -2.89 9.71
CA LYS A 262 -11.55 -2.78 10.46
C LYS A 262 -11.41 -1.87 11.68
N SER A 263 -10.33 -2.02 12.44
CA SER A 263 -10.04 -1.16 13.60
C SER A 263 -9.88 0.31 13.19
N LEU A 264 -9.10 0.57 12.14
CA LEU A 264 -8.95 1.93 11.58
C LEU A 264 -10.29 2.48 11.08
N ALA A 265 -11.08 1.69 10.35
CA ALA A 265 -12.39 2.12 9.87
C ALA A 265 -13.33 2.51 11.02
N THR A 266 -13.34 1.71 12.09
CA THR A 266 -14.10 2.01 13.31
C THR A 266 -13.61 3.29 13.98
N ASN A 267 -12.29 3.45 14.13
CA ASN A 267 -11.68 4.63 14.76
C ASN A 267 -11.90 5.92 13.95
N TYR A 268 -11.98 5.82 12.62
CA TYR A 268 -12.31 6.94 11.73
C TYR A 268 -13.82 7.22 11.64
N GLY A 269 -14.65 6.44 12.33
CA GLY A 269 -16.10 6.66 12.41
C GLY A 269 -16.91 6.08 11.25
N TYR A 270 -16.33 5.15 10.47
CA TYR A 270 -17.02 4.51 9.35
C TYR A 270 -17.94 3.38 9.83
N SER A 271 -19.15 3.72 10.25
CA SER A 271 -20.14 2.76 10.79
C SER A 271 -20.73 1.81 9.75
N ASN A 272 -20.75 2.20 8.47
CA ASN A 272 -21.34 1.44 7.36
C ASN A 272 -20.30 0.93 6.35
N CYS A 273 -19.01 1.09 6.63
CA CYS A 273 -17.95 0.65 5.74
C CYS A 273 -17.72 -0.86 5.89
N ASN A 274 -17.91 -1.60 4.81
CA ASN A 274 -17.58 -3.01 4.81
C ASN A 274 -16.12 -3.26 4.44
N VAL A 275 -15.42 -4.02 5.29
CA VAL A 275 -14.02 -4.39 5.09
C VAL A 275 -13.93 -5.90 4.92
N ASN A 276 -13.51 -6.37 3.74
CA ASN A 276 -13.31 -7.79 3.45
C ASN A 276 -12.22 -8.01 2.39
N SER A 277 -11.98 -9.27 2.01
CA SER A 277 -10.95 -9.62 1.02
C SER A 277 -11.50 -9.87 -0.40
N TYR A 278 -12.79 -9.62 -0.65
CA TYR A 278 -13.47 -9.94 -1.90
C TYR A 278 -13.43 -8.80 -2.94
N CYS A 279 -12.27 -8.58 -3.58
CA CYS A 279 -12.02 -7.38 -4.40
C CYS A 279 -12.69 -7.35 -5.77
N SER A 280 -13.26 -8.45 -6.26
CA SER A 280 -14.04 -8.42 -7.50
C SER A 280 -15.34 -7.63 -7.36
N PHE A 281 -15.73 -7.30 -6.13
CA PHE A 281 -16.79 -6.34 -5.85
C PHE A 281 -16.30 -4.90 -6.09
N LYS A 282 -16.69 -4.30 -7.21
CA LYS A 282 -16.53 -2.87 -7.48
C LYS A 282 -17.88 -2.18 -7.28
N PRO A 283 -18.18 -1.57 -6.11
CA PRO A 283 -19.46 -0.89 -5.92
C PRO A 283 -19.49 0.37 -6.77
N VAL A 284 -20.00 0.24 -7.99
CA VAL A 284 -20.49 1.38 -8.76
C VAL A 284 -21.99 1.48 -8.47
N GLY A 285 -22.37 2.32 -7.50
CA GLY A 285 -23.77 2.54 -7.12
C GLY A 285 -24.26 1.69 -5.94
N SER A 286 -25.54 1.28 -5.96
CA SER A 286 -26.18 0.50 -4.89
C SER A 286 -25.60 -0.91 -4.78
N TYR A 287 -25.40 -1.39 -3.55
CA TYR A 287 -24.94 -2.75 -3.26
C TYR A 287 -26.06 -3.59 -2.65
N TYR A 288 -25.94 -4.90 -2.79
CA TYR A 288 -26.87 -5.88 -2.26
C TYR A 288 -26.15 -6.80 -1.28
N THR A 289 -26.84 -7.21 -0.23
CA THR A 289 -26.22 -7.98 0.86
C THR A 289 -26.92 -9.32 1.00
N ILE A 290 -26.11 -10.37 1.15
CA ILE A 290 -26.54 -11.67 1.64
C ILE A 290 -25.92 -11.85 3.01
N LYS A 291 -26.70 -12.29 3.99
CA LYS A 291 -26.21 -12.58 5.34
C LYS A 291 -26.86 -13.84 5.88
N GLY A 292 -26.24 -14.46 6.87
CA GLY A 292 -26.82 -15.60 7.56
C GLY A 292 -25.83 -16.21 8.52
N ILE A 293 -26.22 -17.36 9.06
CA ILE A 293 -25.42 -18.17 9.96
C ILE A 293 -25.20 -19.56 9.35
N ASN A 294 -24.04 -20.15 9.67
CA ASN A 294 -23.73 -21.54 9.36
C ASN A 294 -24.01 -22.37 10.59
N ASN A 295 -24.87 -23.38 10.48
CA ASN A 295 -25.22 -24.27 11.59
C ASN A 295 -24.78 -25.71 11.29
N PHE A 296 -24.25 -26.38 12.30
CA PHE A 296 -23.92 -27.80 12.25
C PHE A 296 -25.00 -28.61 12.97
N ASP A 297 -25.80 -29.32 12.17
CA ASP A 297 -26.86 -30.25 12.59
C ASP A 297 -26.23 -31.62 12.83
N GLY A 298 -25.77 -31.86 14.05
CA GLY A 298 -25.06 -33.10 14.43
C GLY A 298 -25.99 -34.27 14.79
N ASN A 299 -27.26 -33.99 15.02
CA ASN A 299 -28.33 -34.89 15.45
C ASN A 299 -29.27 -35.29 14.31
N ASN A 300 -29.13 -34.69 13.12
CA ASN A 300 -29.97 -34.89 11.95
C ASN A 300 -31.46 -34.58 12.20
N ASP A 301 -31.78 -33.57 13.02
CA ASP A 301 -33.14 -33.07 13.18
C ASP A 301 -33.42 -31.77 12.41
N GLY A 302 -32.41 -31.30 11.66
CA GLY A 302 -32.47 -30.14 10.79
C GLY A 302 -32.03 -28.88 11.51
N CYS A 303 -31.32 -27.99 10.79
CA CYS A 303 -30.68 -26.82 11.38
C CYS A 303 -31.63 -25.87 12.15
N ASP A 304 -31.76 -26.10 13.45
CA ASP A 304 -32.61 -25.37 14.36
C ASP A 304 -31.80 -24.48 15.32
N ALA A 305 -32.48 -23.83 16.27
CA ALA A 305 -31.85 -22.88 17.18
C ALA A 305 -30.96 -23.53 18.27
N LEU A 306 -31.01 -24.85 18.44
CA LEU A 306 -30.21 -25.63 19.37
C LEU A 306 -28.89 -26.09 18.74
N ASP A 307 -28.77 -26.00 17.42
CA ASP A 307 -27.57 -26.40 16.70
C ASP A 307 -26.39 -25.47 16.96
N SER A 308 -25.21 -26.07 16.91
CA SER A 308 -23.97 -25.31 17.10
C SER A 308 -23.62 -24.57 15.82
N SER A 309 -23.29 -23.30 15.93
CA SER A 309 -22.77 -22.53 14.79
C SER A 309 -21.44 -23.09 14.31
N LEU A 310 -21.26 -23.21 12.99
CA LEU A 310 -20.00 -23.61 12.36
C LEU A 310 -19.12 -22.37 12.06
N PRO A 311 -18.03 -22.14 12.81
CA PRO A 311 -17.16 -20.99 12.58
C PRO A 311 -16.31 -21.15 11.31
N ASN A 312 -15.87 -20.03 10.75
CA ASN A 312 -14.85 -19.98 9.69
C ASN A 312 -15.16 -20.81 8.43
N LEU A 313 -16.44 -21.07 8.13
CA LEU A 313 -16.81 -21.72 6.87
C LEU A 313 -16.45 -20.79 5.70
N LYS A 314 -15.72 -21.33 4.72
CA LYS A 314 -15.34 -20.62 3.50
C LYS A 314 -16.48 -20.69 2.49
N PHE A 315 -16.72 -19.60 1.78
CA PHE A 315 -17.61 -19.51 0.62
C PHE A 315 -16.81 -19.12 -0.60
N ASN A 316 -17.04 -19.81 -1.71
CA ASN A 316 -16.62 -19.36 -3.04
C ASN A 316 -17.77 -18.57 -3.68
N LEU A 317 -17.42 -17.44 -4.29
CA LEU A 317 -18.33 -16.51 -4.96
C LEU A 317 -18.00 -16.49 -6.45
N SER A 318 -19.00 -16.43 -7.32
CA SER A 318 -18.82 -16.25 -8.76
C SER A 318 -19.97 -15.47 -9.38
N ASP A 319 -19.67 -14.55 -10.30
CA ASP A 319 -20.64 -13.86 -11.16
C ASP A 319 -20.69 -14.46 -12.59
N GLY A 320 -20.01 -15.60 -12.78
CA GLY A 320 -19.80 -16.26 -14.08
C GLY A 320 -18.53 -15.82 -14.82
N THR A 321 -17.95 -14.67 -14.48
CA THR A 321 -16.70 -14.15 -15.06
C THR A 321 -15.59 -14.03 -14.02
N ASN A 322 -15.90 -13.44 -12.88
CA ASN A 322 -15.03 -13.22 -11.75
C ASN A 322 -15.34 -14.23 -10.64
N THR A 323 -14.31 -14.61 -9.88
CA THR A 323 -14.45 -15.47 -8.71
C THR A 323 -13.80 -14.84 -7.50
N GLY A 324 -14.21 -15.24 -6.31
CA GLY A 324 -13.53 -14.89 -5.07
C GLY A 324 -14.07 -15.69 -3.88
N SER A 325 -13.72 -15.28 -2.66
CA SER A 325 -14.14 -16.01 -1.47
C SER A 325 -14.33 -15.11 -0.26
N VAL A 326 -15.20 -15.54 0.65
CA VAL A 326 -15.45 -14.94 1.96
C VAL A 326 -15.42 -16.05 3.01
N ILE A 327 -15.01 -15.74 4.24
CA ILE A 327 -14.99 -16.68 5.36
C ILE A 327 -15.93 -16.15 6.44
N ALA A 328 -16.75 -17.03 7.03
CA ALA A 328 -17.62 -16.70 8.15
C ALA A 328 -16.81 -16.34 9.41
N ASP A 329 -17.40 -15.59 10.33
CA ASP A 329 -16.76 -15.25 11.60
C ASP A 329 -16.72 -16.44 12.57
N ILE A 330 -16.17 -16.21 13.77
CA ILE A 330 -16.05 -17.23 14.82
C ILE A 330 -17.38 -17.64 15.46
N ASN A 331 -18.45 -16.89 15.21
CA ASN A 331 -19.81 -17.24 15.62
C ASN A 331 -20.59 -17.87 14.45
N GLY A 332 -19.92 -18.20 13.35
CA GLY A 332 -20.53 -18.78 12.15
C GLY A 332 -21.35 -17.79 11.31
N ASN A 333 -21.39 -16.51 11.67
CA ASN A 333 -22.12 -15.51 10.89
C ASN A 333 -21.30 -15.10 9.67
N TYR A 334 -21.98 -14.82 8.57
CA TYR A 334 -21.35 -14.29 7.39
C TYR A 334 -22.17 -13.14 6.79
N SER A 335 -21.50 -12.28 6.04
CA SER A 335 -22.13 -11.22 5.26
C SER A 335 -21.34 -11.02 3.96
N ILE A 336 -22.02 -11.21 2.83
CA ILE A 336 -21.48 -11.10 1.48
C ILE A 336 -22.13 -9.90 0.81
N TYR A 337 -21.31 -9.08 0.15
CA TYR A 337 -21.74 -7.86 -0.53
C TYR A 337 -21.52 -8.03 -2.03
N LEU A 338 -22.56 -7.76 -2.81
CA LEU A 338 -22.61 -8.05 -4.25
C LEU A 338 -23.13 -6.84 -5.01
N ALA A 339 -22.65 -6.69 -6.26
CA ALA A 339 -23.21 -5.75 -7.21
C ALA A 339 -24.52 -6.28 -7.81
N ALA A 340 -25.25 -5.44 -8.54
CA ALA A 340 -26.35 -5.94 -9.38
C ALA A 340 -25.82 -7.00 -10.38
N GLY A 341 -26.64 -8.01 -10.66
CA GLY A 341 -26.26 -9.16 -11.47
C GLY A 341 -26.60 -10.48 -10.79
N THR A 342 -26.24 -11.57 -11.47
CA THR A 342 -26.44 -12.94 -11.00
C THR A 342 -25.16 -13.46 -10.38
N HIS A 343 -25.27 -14.04 -9.17
CA HIS A 343 -24.13 -14.55 -8.42
C HIS A 343 -24.43 -15.94 -7.86
N SER A 344 -23.41 -16.78 -7.80
CA SER A 344 -23.43 -18.08 -7.13
C SER A 344 -22.53 -18.07 -5.90
N ILE A 345 -23.05 -18.55 -4.78
CA ILE A 345 -22.38 -18.65 -3.48
C ILE A 345 -22.32 -20.13 -3.09
N THR A 346 -21.12 -20.69 -3.04
CA THR A 346 -20.87 -22.11 -2.79
C THR A 346 -20.06 -22.27 -1.51
N PRO A 347 -20.63 -22.77 -0.40
CA PRO A 347 -19.86 -23.12 0.80
C PRO A 347 -18.84 -24.22 0.51
N VAL A 348 -17.69 -24.16 1.17
CA VAL A 348 -16.56 -25.08 1.02
C VAL A 348 -16.20 -25.63 2.38
N ILE A 349 -16.33 -26.95 2.53
CA ILE A 349 -15.97 -27.69 3.75
C ILE A 349 -14.76 -28.57 3.49
N GLU A 350 -13.95 -28.76 4.53
CA GLU A 350 -12.65 -29.42 4.45
C GLU A 350 -12.75 -30.92 4.06
N ASN A 351 -13.77 -31.62 4.57
CA ASN A 351 -14.01 -33.04 4.30
C ASN A 351 -15.40 -33.25 3.65
N PRO A 352 -15.56 -32.95 2.35
CA PRO A 352 -16.87 -32.99 1.68
C PRO A 352 -17.49 -34.40 1.59
N ALA A 353 -16.72 -35.46 1.87
CA ALA A 353 -17.25 -36.83 1.97
C ALA A 353 -17.93 -37.12 3.32
N TYR A 354 -17.61 -36.36 4.38
CA TYR A 354 -18.12 -36.59 5.74
C TYR A 354 -19.33 -35.71 6.07
N PHE A 355 -19.57 -34.68 5.25
CA PHE A 355 -20.58 -33.66 5.50
C PHE A 355 -21.29 -33.30 4.20
N SER A 356 -22.59 -33.02 4.32
CA SER A 356 -23.41 -32.42 3.28
C SER A 356 -23.77 -30.99 3.69
N ILE A 357 -23.94 -30.10 2.71
CA ILE A 357 -24.35 -28.71 2.96
C ILE A 357 -25.61 -28.38 2.17
N SER A 358 -26.61 -27.80 2.86
CA SER A 358 -27.87 -27.38 2.30
C SER A 358 -28.12 -25.87 2.56
N PRO A 359 -28.36 -25.05 1.51
CA PRO A 359 -28.24 -25.41 0.10
C PRO A 359 -26.77 -25.64 -0.29
N THR A 360 -26.51 -26.51 -1.27
CA THR A 360 -25.14 -26.77 -1.76
C THR A 360 -24.56 -25.57 -2.53
N THR A 361 -25.42 -24.77 -3.17
CA THR A 361 -25.06 -23.50 -3.81
C THR A 361 -26.29 -22.60 -3.78
N LEU A 362 -26.11 -21.37 -3.33
CA LEU A 362 -27.13 -20.32 -3.41
C LEU A 362 -26.91 -19.53 -4.71
N ASN A 363 -27.94 -19.44 -5.55
CA ASN A 363 -27.93 -18.55 -6.71
C ASN A 363 -28.84 -17.36 -6.44
N VAL A 364 -28.30 -16.16 -6.59
CA VAL A 364 -29.02 -14.89 -6.39
C VAL A 364 -29.00 -14.05 -7.66
N SER A 365 -29.99 -13.17 -7.81
CA SER A 365 -29.98 -12.16 -8.87
C SER A 365 -30.53 -10.84 -8.35
N PHE A 366 -29.69 -9.82 -8.32
CA PHE A 366 -30.03 -8.48 -7.84
C PHE A 366 -30.14 -7.49 -9.01
N PRO A 367 -31.10 -6.54 -9.00
CA PRO A 367 -32.02 -6.18 -7.90
C PRO A 367 -33.29 -7.04 -7.78
N THR A 368 -33.46 -8.10 -8.59
CA THR A 368 -34.74 -8.83 -8.63
C THR A 368 -35.10 -9.53 -7.33
N GLN A 369 -34.11 -9.85 -6.49
CA GLN A 369 -34.30 -10.35 -5.13
C GLN A 369 -34.21 -9.23 -4.08
N THR A 370 -34.92 -9.44 -2.98
CA THR A 370 -34.88 -8.56 -1.81
C THR A 370 -33.46 -8.52 -1.23
N SER A 371 -32.98 -7.32 -0.91
CA SER A 371 -31.74 -7.10 -0.18
C SER A 371 -32.00 -6.26 1.07
N PRO A 372 -31.47 -6.63 2.25
CA PRO A 372 -30.62 -7.81 2.49
C PRO A 372 -31.37 -9.13 2.36
N LEU A 373 -30.76 -10.13 1.73
CA LEU A 373 -31.24 -11.52 1.69
C LEU A 373 -30.66 -12.26 2.89
N THR A 374 -31.51 -12.89 3.70
CA THR A 374 -31.06 -13.83 4.73
C THR A 374 -31.05 -15.24 4.17
N GLN A 375 -29.90 -15.93 4.23
CA GLN A 375 -29.77 -17.34 3.88
C GLN A 375 -28.87 -18.04 4.89
N ASP A 376 -29.37 -19.07 5.55
CA ASP A 376 -28.53 -19.90 6.42
C ASP A 376 -28.03 -21.12 5.65
N PHE A 377 -26.88 -21.66 6.05
CA PHE A 377 -26.34 -22.90 5.50
C PHE A 377 -26.32 -23.97 6.59
N CYS A 378 -26.92 -25.10 6.27
CA CYS A 378 -27.00 -26.24 7.18
C CYS A 378 -25.98 -27.30 6.80
N ILE A 379 -25.15 -27.70 7.76
CA ILE A 379 -24.11 -28.71 7.60
C ILE A 379 -24.54 -29.96 8.37
N THR A 380 -24.71 -31.07 7.64
CA THR A 380 -25.24 -32.33 8.19
C THR A 380 -24.23 -33.46 7.96
N PRO A 381 -23.96 -34.33 8.94
CA PRO A 381 -23.03 -35.44 8.79
C PRO A 381 -23.51 -36.51 7.80
N ILE A 382 -22.57 -37.06 7.03
CA ILE A 382 -22.76 -38.24 6.18
C ILE A 382 -22.07 -39.41 6.87
N GLY A 383 -22.82 -40.42 7.26
CA GLY A 383 -22.26 -41.59 7.94
C GLY A 383 -21.55 -41.25 9.25
N THR A 384 -20.65 -42.14 9.69
CA THR A 384 -19.90 -42.02 10.95
C THR A 384 -18.42 -42.05 10.66
N HIS A 385 -17.73 -40.96 10.96
CA HIS A 385 -16.31 -40.77 10.68
C HIS A 385 -15.59 -40.21 11.91
N GLU A 386 -14.71 -41.03 12.49
CA GLU A 386 -13.73 -40.61 13.50
C GLU A 386 -12.43 -40.24 12.80
N ASP A 387 -12.10 -38.95 12.82
CA ASP A 387 -10.89 -38.43 12.19
C ASP A 387 -10.29 -37.34 13.08
N LEU A 388 -9.11 -37.60 13.61
CA LEU A 388 -8.38 -36.71 14.52
C LEU A 388 -7.07 -36.30 13.86
N GLU A 389 -6.97 -35.03 13.51
CA GLU A 389 -5.73 -34.45 13.03
C GLU A 389 -4.87 -34.01 14.21
N ILE A 390 -3.58 -34.32 14.17
CA ILE A 390 -2.59 -33.89 15.16
C ILE A 390 -1.44 -33.20 14.42
N THR A 391 -1.16 -31.96 14.80
CA THR A 391 -0.08 -31.14 14.24
C THR A 391 0.88 -30.73 15.34
N LEU A 392 2.19 -30.93 15.13
CA LEU A 392 3.25 -30.46 16.03
C LEU A 392 4.04 -29.34 15.36
N ILE A 393 4.09 -28.16 15.99
CA ILE A 393 4.69 -26.94 15.45
C ILE A 393 5.83 -26.48 16.38
N PRO A 394 7.07 -26.39 15.89
CA PRO A 394 8.14 -25.71 16.63
C PRO A 394 7.86 -24.20 16.65
N LEU A 395 7.80 -23.60 17.84
CA LEU A 395 7.64 -22.15 18.00
C LEU A 395 8.99 -21.43 18.02
N GLU A 396 10.05 -22.17 18.36
CA GLU A 396 11.42 -21.68 18.46
C GLU A 396 12.37 -22.72 17.82
N VAL A 397 13.59 -22.30 17.47
CA VAL A 397 14.61 -23.20 16.95
C VAL A 397 15.26 -23.97 18.11
N ALA A 398 15.18 -25.30 18.07
CA ALA A 398 15.82 -26.16 19.06
C ALA A 398 17.35 -26.02 19.01
N ARG A 399 17.98 -25.84 20.19
CA ARG A 399 19.45 -25.78 20.33
C ARG A 399 19.87 -26.63 21.54
N PRO A 400 20.94 -27.45 21.43
CA PRO A 400 21.42 -28.26 22.55
C PRO A 400 21.71 -27.42 23.80
N GLY A 401 21.19 -27.86 24.95
CA GLY A 401 21.38 -27.19 26.24
C GLY A 401 20.45 -25.98 26.51
N PHE A 402 19.51 -25.68 25.61
CA PHE A 402 18.53 -24.61 25.79
C PHE A 402 17.10 -25.15 25.69
N ASN A 403 16.20 -24.56 26.48
CA ASN A 403 14.77 -24.78 26.37
C ASN A 403 14.26 -24.32 24.99
N THR A 404 13.27 -25.03 24.43
CA THR A 404 12.62 -24.67 23.16
C THR A 404 11.14 -24.95 23.25
N LYS A 405 10.31 -24.09 22.66
CA LYS A 405 8.85 -24.23 22.74
C LYS A 405 8.26 -24.95 21.54
N TYR A 406 7.28 -25.80 21.82
CA TYR A 406 6.45 -26.46 20.83
C TYR A 406 4.97 -26.20 21.11
N LYS A 407 4.18 -26.18 20.04
CA LYS A 407 2.72 -26.22 20.09
C LYS A 407 2.23 -27.47 19.40
N LEU A 408 1.50 -28.31 20.12
CA LEU A 408 0.73 -29.41 19.57
C LEU A 408 -0.73 -28.95 19.44
N ILE A 409 -1.32 -29.13 18.26
CA ILE A 409 -2.73 -28.83 17.99
C ILE A 409 -3.38 -30.14 17.60
N TYR A 410 -4.52 -30.46 18.18
CA TYR A 410 -5.35 -31.57 17.74
C TYR A 410 -6.77 -31.09 17.41
N LYS A 411 -7.28 -31.54 16.27
CA LYS A 411 -8.54 -31.08 15.69
C LYS A 411 -9.39 -32.27 15.29
N ASN A 412 -10.67 -32.24 15.67
CA ASN A 412 -11.63 -33.22 15.19
C ASN A 412 -12.09 -32.85 13.77
N LYS A 413 -11.58 -33.60 12.79
CA LYS A 413 -11.96 -33.49 11.37
C LYS A 413 -13.08 -34.46 10.99
N GLY A 414 -13.42 -35.35 11.90
CA GLY A 414 -14.53 -36.28 11.81
C GLY A 414 -15.86 -35.60 12.13
N ASN A 415 -16.92 -36.39 12.06
CA ASN A 415 -18.30 -35.94 12.29
C ASN A 415 -18.92 -36.50 13.58
N THR A 416 -18.15 -37.27 14.35
CA THR A 416 -18.53 -37.75 15.69
C THR A 416 -17.76 -37.02 16.77
N THR A 417 -18.35 -36.93 17.97
CA THR A 417 -17.62 -36.43 19.15
C THR A 417 -16.60 -37.47 19.60
N GLN A 418 -15.35 -37.06 19.78
CA GLN A 418 -14.24 -37.97 20.09
C GLN A 418 -13.72 -37.75 21.52
N SER A 419 -13.28 -38.83 22.16
CA SER A 419 -12.53 -38.81 23.43
C SER A 419 -11.39 -39.80 23.32
N GLY A 420 -10.23 -39.46 23.87
CA GLY A 420 -9.03 -40.28 23.73
C GLY A 420 -7.81 -39.64 24.35
N ALA A 421 -6.64 -39.98 23.82
CA ALA A 421 -5.38 -39.42 24.25
C ALA A 421 -4.52 -39.03 23.05
N VAL A 422 -3.84 -37.89 23.15
CA VAL A 422 -2.78 -37.49 22.22
C VAL A 422 -1.45 -37.79 22.87
N SER A 423 -0.61 -38.58 22.21
CA SER A 423 0.67 -39.01 22.74
C SER A 423 1.83 -38.55 21.88
N LEU A 424 2.86 -38.00 22.51
CA LEU A 424 4.12 -37.59 21.90
C LEU A 424 5.23 -38.53 22.36
N THR A 425 5.86 -39.21 21.41
CA THR A 425 7.06 -40.01 21.66
C THR A 425 8.30 -39.16 21.44
N TYR A 426 9.23 -39.17 22.41
CA TYR A 426 10.47 -38.38 22.38
C TYR A 426 11.64 -39.21 22.93
N SER A 427 12.88 -38.73 22.77
CA SER A 427 14.06 -39.39 23.36
C SER A 427 14.41 -38.76 24.70
N ASP A 428 14.08 -39.44 25.79
CA ASP A 428 14.30 -39.01 27.18
C ASP A 428 15.79 -38.86 27.53
N SER A 429 16.67 -39.54 26.79
CA SER A 429 18.12 -39.36 26.91
C SER A 429 18.65 -38.05 26.30
N VAL A 430 17.81 -37.30 25.57
CA VAL A 430 18.19 -36.10 24.81
C VAL A 430 17.35 -34.88 25.20
N LEU A 431 16.07 -35.09 25.52
CA LEU A 431 15.10 -34.04 25.81
C LEU A 431 14.44 -34.32 27.16
N ASP A 432 14.27 -33.27 27.94
CA ASP A 432 13.52 -33.29 29.20
C ASP A 432 12.31 -32.36 29.08
N LEU A 433 11.14 -32.80 29.55
CA LEU A 433 9.98 -31.92 29.66
C LEU A 433 10.20 -30.93 30.82
N VAL A 434 10.16 -29.63 30.51
CA VAL A 434 10.24 -28.56 31.51
C VAL A 434 8.85 -28.20 32.01
N MET A 435 7.91 -27.95 31.09
CA MET A 435 6.53 -27.63 31.43
C MET A 435 5.58 -27.86 30.26
N ALA A 436 4.30 -28.09 30.54
CA ALA A 436 3.23 -28.19 29.55
C ALA A 436 1.95 -27.51 30.04
N ASN A 437 1.23 -26.87 29.12
CA ASN A 437 -0.11 -26.34 29.33
C ASN A 437 -1.04 -26.78 28.19
N PRO A 438 -2.12 -27.54 28.45
CA PRO A 438 -2.48 -28.12 29.74
C PRO A 438 -1.42 -29.11 30.28
N VAL A 439 -1.48 -29.37 31.59
CA VAL A 439 -0.56 -30.31 32.26
C VAL A 439 -0.70 -31.70 31.65
N VAL A 440 0.44 -32.38 31.49
CA VAL A 440 0.54 -33.76 31.02
C VAL A 440 -0.33 -34.69 31.87
N SER A 441 -1.13 -35.53 31.21
CA SER A 441 -1.97 -36.54 31.88
C SER A 441 -1.16 -37.76 32.32
N THR A 442 -0.20 -38.18 31.51
CA THR A 442 0.71 -39.29 31.82
C THR A 442 2.09 -39.02 31.25
N GLN A 443 3.12 -39.10 32.09
CA GLN A 443 4.52 -38.99 31.70
C GLN A 443 5.22 -40.32 31.97
N ALA A 444 5.66 -40.99 30.92
CA ALA A 444 6.45 -42.21 30.99
C ALA A 444 7.78 -41.99 30.25
N MET A 445 8.73 -42.91 30.42
CA MET A 445 9.99 -42.86 29.68
C MET A 445 9.70 -42.80 28.17
N ASN A 446 10.26 -41.78 27.49
CA ASN A 446 10.08 -41.52 26.07
C ASN A 446 8.64 -41.20 25.62
N ASN A 447 7.69 -40.93 26.52
CA ASN A 447 6.30 -40.68 26.14
C ASN A 447 5.59 -39.66 27.04
N LEU A 448 4.99 -38.65 26.42
CA LEU A 448 4.04 -37.74 27.04
C LEU A 448 2.65 -38.00 26.48
N SER A 449 1.62 -38.02 27.33
CA SER A 449 0.24 -38.18 26.89
C SER A 449 -0.70 -37.16 27.54
N TRP A 450 -1.63 -36.64 26.75
CA TRP A 450 -2.70 -35.75 27.16
C TRP A 450 -4.04 -36.36 26.80
N ASN A 451 -4.83 -36.67 27.83
CA ASN A 451 -6.19 -37.15 27.64
C ASN A 451 -7.10 -35.99 27.25
N PHE A 452 -8.03 -36.24 26.33
CA PHE A 452 -9.09 -35.31 25.96
C PHE A 452 -10.43 -36.02 25.98
N THR A 453 -11.48 -35.30 26.34
CA THR A 453 -12.85 -35.78 26.32
C THR A 453 -13.74 -34.80 25.58
N ASN A 454 -14.80 -35.34 24.99
CA ASN A 454 -15.87 -34.59 24.33
C ASN A 454 -15.38 -33.56 23.30
N LEU A 455 -14.36 -33.90 22.51
CA LEU A 455 -13.89 -33.06 21.43
C LEU A 455 -14.92 -33.12 20.29
N LYS A 456 -15.71 -32.05 20.14
CA LYS A 456 -16.80 -31.96 19.16
C LYS A 456 -16.26 -31.86 17.73
N PRO A 457 -17.03 -32.22 16.70
CA PRO A 457 -16.68 -31.94 15.30
C PRO A 457 -16.25 -30.48 15.10
N PHE A 458 -15.22 -30.26 14.29
CA PHE A 458 -14.60 -28.95 14.00
C PHE A 458 -13.90 -28.25 15.18
N GLU A 459 -13.99 -28.80 16.40
CA GLU A 459 -13.30 -28.27 17.56
C GLU A 459 -11.80 -28.56 17.46
N SER A 460 -10.99 -27.57 17.84
CA SER A 460 -9.54 -27.70 17.97
C SER A 460 -9.11 -27.37 19.39
N LYS A 461 -8.12 -28.10 19.90
CA LYS A 461 -7.47 -27.80 21.18
C LYS A 461 -5.96 -27.76 20.97
N GLU A 462 -5.30 -26.97 21.79
CA GLU A 462 -3.86 -26.78 21.72
C GLU A 462 -3.18 -27.10 23.06
N ILE A 463 -1.95 -27.60 22.95
CA ILE A 463 -1.02 -27.86 24.04
C ILE A 463 0.27 -27.12 23.70
N THR A 464 0.72 -26.24 24.59
CA THR A 464 2.05 -25.62 24.50
C THR A 464 2.96 -26.23 25.55
N PHE A 465 4.14 -26.68 25.14
CA PHE A 465 5.10 -27.30 26.05
C PHE A 465 6.54 -26.88 25.72
N THR A 466 7.43 -27.04 26.70
CA THR A 466 8.83 -26.64 26.66
C THR A 466 9.72 -27.78 27.11
#